data_AF-A0A3E2CL94-F1
#
_entry.id   AF-A0A3E2CL94-F1
#
_cell.length_a   1.000
_cell.length_b   1.000
_cell.length_c   1.000
_cell.angle_alpha   90.00
_cell.angle_beta   90.00
_cell.angle_gamma   90.00
#
_symmetry.space_group_name_H-M   'P 1'
#
loop_
_entity.id
_entity.type
_entity.pdbx_description
1 polymer ?
#
loop_
_entity_poly.entity_id
_entity_poly.type
_entity_poly.pdbx_seq_one_letter_code
_entity_poly.pdbx_strand_id
1 'polypeptide(L)'
;LVGDSYAILPALSGGLAPKQYIDEYAALIGGLLHDIGTYFVLESDGSSNAGGILRFDGPNYILHGLRGYKYLIDNGFSEDAAQFARNHTGVGLTREQVIAQNLSLPAEDYIPQTVEQEIVMVADKYNSKSIPPRFLTVDSYRRKAARFGEDNANRWMQLVAKYGEPDIAGLAEIFNMRVDA
;
A
#
# COMPACT_ATOMS: atom_id res chain seq x y z
N LEU A 1 -5.57 -15.98 6.57
CA LEU A 1 -5.64 -14.72 7.34
C LEU A 1 -5.10 -15.04 8.73
N VAL A 2 -4.30 -14.15 9.34
CA VAL A 2 -3.54 -14.42 10.58
C VAL A 2 -4.42 -14.89 11.76
N GLY A 3 -5.76 -14.77 11.64
CA GLY A 3 -6.72 -15.34 12.58
C GLY A 3 -6.52 -14.73 13.96
N ASP A 4 -6.78 -15.49 15.02
CA ASP A 4 -6.58 -15.04 16.41
C ASP A 4 -5.10 -14.94 16.83
N SER A 5 -4.16 -15.14 15.90
CA SER A 5 -2.72 -15.18 16.19
C SER A 5 -2.07 -13.80 16.25
N TYR A 6 -2.82 -12.71 16.50
CA TYR A 6 -2.21 -11.38 16.65
C TYR A 6 -1.16 -11.33 17.78
N ALA A 7 -1.35 -12.16 18.81
CA ALA A 7 -0.46 -12.24 19.97
C ALA A 7 0.96 -12.75 19.66
N ILE A 8 1.17 -13.40 18.50
CA ILE A 8 2.51 -13.86 18.08
C ILE A 8 3.20 -12.87 17.14
N LEU A 9 2.53 -11.80 16.72
CA LEU A 9 3.15 -10.78 15.89
C LEU A 9 4.13 -9.95 16.74
N PRO A 10 5.30 -9.58 16.17
CA PRO A 10 6.26 -8.73 16.85
C PRO A 10 5.64 -7.38 17.22
N ALA A 11 6.11 -6.79 18.31
CA ALA A 11 5.63 -5.49 18.76
C ALA A 11 6.03 -4.37 17.78
N LEU A 12 5.23 -3.31 17.78
CA LEU A 12 5.60 -2.02 17.19
C LEU A 12 6.47 -1.23 18.18
N SER A 13 7.43 -0.48 17.67
CA SER A 13 8.21 0.49 18.45
C SER A 13 7.73 1.92 18.17
N GLY A 14 7.51 2.71 19.23
CA GLY A 14 6.97 4.06 19.11
C GLY A 14 5.50 4.10 18.69
N GLY A 15 5.11 5.16 17.98
CA GLY A 15 3.72 5.41 17.58
C GLY A 15 2.88 6.08 18.67
N LEU A 16 1.69 6.51 18.29
CA LEU A 16 0.70 7.15 19.15
C LEU A 16 -0.56 6.30 19.20
N ALA A 17 -1.10 6.12 20.40
CA ALA A 17 -2.40 5.47 20.54
C ALA A 17 -3.46 6.24 19.73
N PRO A 18 -4.30 5.54 18.93
CA PRO A 18 -5.40 6.18 18.22
C PRO A 18 -6.30 6.96 19.18
N LYS A 19 -6.68 8.18 18.79
CA LYS A 19 -7.63 9.01 19.58
C LYS A 19 -9.08 8.49 19.52
N GLN A 20 -9.36 7.64 18.54
CA GLN A 20 -10.66 7.03 18.29
C GLN A 20 -10.49 5.54 18.04
N TYR A 21 -11.55 4.77 18.22
CA TYR A 21 -11.57 3.36 17.84
C TYR A 21 -11.31 3.21 16.34
N ILE A 22 -10.56 2.17 16.00
CA ILE A 22 -10.26 1.78 14.63
C ILE A 22 -11.21 0.66 14.25
N ASP A 23 -11.81 0.74 13.06
CA ASP A 23 -12.53 -0.39 12.49
C ASP A 23 -11.53 -1.39 11.89
N GLU A 24 -11.14 -2.37 12.68
CA GLU A 24 -10.21 -3.43 12.28
C GLU A 24 -10.74 -4.26 11.09
N TYR A 25 -12.06 -4.41 10.98
CA TYR A 25 -12.67 -5.14 9.88
C TYR A 25 -12.57 -4.35 8.58
N ALA A 26 -12.81 -3.04 8.61
CA ALA A 26 -12.60 -2.17 7.46
C ALA A 26 -11.13 -2.17 7.02
N ALA A 27 -10.17 -2.11 7.96
CA ALA A 27 -8.75 -2.21 7.64
C ALA A 27 -8.37 -3.57 7.02
N LEU A 28 -8.96 -4.67 7.51
CA LEU A 28 -8.78 -6.01 6.94
C LEU A 28 -9.30 -6.09 5.50
N ILE A 29 -10.52 -5.63 5.26
CA ILE A 29 -11.12 -5.59 3.92
C ILE A 29 -10.26 -4.71 2.99
N GLY A 30 -9.84 -3.54 3.47
CA GLY A 30 -8.94 -2.65 2.74
C GLY A 30 -7.62 -3.31 2.37
N GLY A 31 -6.99 -4.01 3.32
CA GLY A 31 -5.77 -4.77 3.08
C GLY A 31 -5.91 -5.84 2.00
N LEU A 32 -7.08 -6.49 1.91
CA LEU A 32 -7.37 -7.48 0.87
C LEU A 32 -7.67 -6.86 -0.50
N LEU A 33 -8.29 -5.68 -0.53
CA LEU A 33 -8.81 -5.08 -1.76
C LEU A 33 -7.90 -4.02 -2.40
N HIS A 34 -6.99 -3.40 -1.64
CA HIS A 34 -6.27 -2.20 -2.09
C HIS A 34 -5.58 -2.39 -3.46
N ASP A 35 -5.03 -3.58 -3.71
CA ASP A 35 -4.27 -3.90 -4.91
C ASP A 35 -5.08 -4.61 -6.00
N ILE A 36 -6.41 -4.78 -5.85
CA ILE A 36 -7.24 -5.56 -6.78
C ILE A 36 -7.13 -5.07 -8.23
N GLY A 37 -6.85 -3.78 -8.43
CA GLY A 37 -6.70 -3.22 -9.76
C GLY A 37 -5.42 -3.62 -10.50
N THR A 38 -4.48 -4.30 -9.83
CA THR A 38 -3.24 -4.80 -10.46
C THR A 38 -3.52 -5.78 -11.60
N TYR A 39 -4.62 -6.54 -11.54
CA TYR A 39 -5.09 -7.41 -12.63
C TYR A 39 -5.31 -6.66 -13.95
N PHE A 40 -5.60 -5.36 -13.90
CA PHE A 40 -5.85 -4.55 -15.08
C PHE A 40 -4.58 -3.87 -15.62
N VAL A 41 -3.42 -4.02 -14.97
CA VAL A 41 -2.14 -3.43 -15.38
C VAL A 41 -1.04 -4.49 -15.49
N LEU A 42 -1.42 -5.69 -15.93
CA LEU A 42 -0.47 -6.76 -16.23
C LEU A 42 0.03 -6.62 -17.67
N GLU A 43 1.34 -6.62 -17.84
CA GLU A 43 1.99 -6.82 -19.14
C GLU A 43 2.05 -8.33 -19.47
N SER A 44 2.27 -9.15 -18.44
CA SER A 44 2.33 -10.60 -18.54
C SER A 44 1.74 -11.20 -17.27
N ASP A 45 0.75 -12.09 -17.39
CA ASP A 45 -0.02 -12.63 -16.26
C ASP A 45 0.70 -13.74 -15.48
N GLY A 46 1.89 -14.16 -15.94
CA GLY A 46 2.66 -15.23 -15.32
C GLY A 46 2.06 -16.63 -15.53
N SER A 47 1.05 -16.78 -16.38
CA SER A 47 0.52 -18.07 -16.80
C SER A 47 1.57 -18.87 -17.58
N SER A 48 1.34 -20.17 -17.74
CA SER A 48 2.16 -21.01 -18.63
C SER A 48 2.20 -20.48 -20.06
N ASN A 49 1.09 -19.90 -20.52
CA ASN A 49 0.97 -19.30 -21.84
C ASN A 49 1.79 -17.99 -21.95
N ALA A 50 2.05 -17.32 -20.83
CA ALA A 50 2.90 -16.14 -20.74
C ALA A 50 4.34 -16.47 -20.29
N GLY A 51 4.78 -17.71 -20.49
CA GLY A 51 6.14 -18.16 -20.16
C GLY A 51 6.45 -18.21 -18.67
N GLY A 52 5.43 -18.19 -17.80
CA GLY A 52 5.57 -18.32 -16.35
C GLY A 52 6.11 -17.07 -15.64
N ILE A 53 6.23 -15.93 -16.33
CA ILE A 53 6.81 -14.70 -15.78
C ILE A 53 5.72 -13.65 -15.59
N LEU A 54 5.43 -13.30 -14.34
CA LEU A 54 4.54 -12.18 -14.00
C LEU A 54 5.28 -10.85 -14.24
N ARG A 55 4.67 -9.95 -15.02
CA ARG A 55 5.17 -8.57 -15.25
C ARG A 55 4.03 -7.58 -15.21
N PHE A 56 4.27 -6.46 -14.56
CA PHE A 56 3.34 -5.33 -14.53
C PHE A 56 3.70 -4.33 -15.63
N ASP A 57 2.68 -3.69 -16.19
CA ASP A 57 2.82 -2.52 -17.05
C ASP A 57 3.33 -1.35 -16.21
N GLY A 58 4.65 -1.18 -16.16
CA GLY A 58 5.31 -0.17 -15.33
C GLY A 58 4.80 1.25 -15.56
N PRO A 59 4.79 1.77 -16.81
CA PRO A 59 4.28 3.11 -17.12
C PRO A 59 2.84 3.35 -16.68
N ASN A 60 1.98 2.33 -16.74
CA ASN A 60 0.58 2.45 -16.34
C ASN A 60 0.30 1.91 -14.94
N TYR A 61 1.32 1.47 -14.19
CA TYR A 61 1.10 0.79 -12.90
C TYR A 61 0.31 1.69 -11.94
N ILE A 62 0.55 3.00 -11.96
CA ILE A 62 -0.18 3.98 -11.15
C ILE A 62 -1.71 3.92 -11.32
N LEU A 63 -2.21 3.45 -12.46
CA LEU A 63 -3.64 3.31 -12.73
C LEU A 63 -4.31 2.17 -11.95
N HIS A 64 -3.55 1.24 -11.34
CA HIS A 64 -4.13 0.12 -10.59
C HIS A 64 -5.10 0.59 -9.50
N GLY A 65 -4.80 1.67 -8.78
CA GLY A 65 -5.69 2.19 -7.75
C GLY A 65 -7.05 2.63 -8.31
N LEU A 66 -7.05 3.40 -9.40
CA LEU A 66 -8.28 3.89 -10.03
C LEU A 66 -9.06 2.77 -10.76
N ARG A 67 -8.36 1.85 -11.42
CA ARG A 67 -8.98 0.69 -12.09
C ARG A 67 -9.60 -0.27 -11.06
N GLY A 68 -8.91 -0.50 -9.94
CA GLY A 68 -9.41 -1.30 -8.82
C GLY A 68 -10.65 -0.66 -8.18
N TYR A 69 -10.60 0.64 -7.90
CA TYR A 69 -11.75 1.41 -7.42
C TYR A 69 -12.96 1.25 -8.35
N LYS A 70 -12.78 1.51 -9.66
CA LYS A 70 -13.88 1.41 -10.62
C LYS A 70 -14.44 -0.01 -10.70
N TYR A 71 -13.57 -1.02 -10.71
CA TYR A 71 -14.00 -2.41 -10.72
C TYR A 71 -14.86 -2.75 -9.50
N LEU A 72 -14.47 -2.31 -8.30
CA LEU A 72 -15.24 -2.56 -7.08
C LEU A 72 -16.62 -1.89 -7.13
N ILE A 73 -16.69 -0.62 -7.54
CA ILE A 73 -17.96 0.10 -7.70
C ILE A 73 -18.87 -0.60 -8.74
N ASP A 74 -18.33 -0.96 -9.90
CA ASP A 74 -19.09 -1.61 -10.97
C ASP A 74 -19.62 -3.01 -10.53
N ASN A 75 -19.01 -3.63 -9.51
CA ASN A 75 -19.44 -4.92 -8.94
C ASN A 75 -20.27 -4.77 -7.65
N GLY A 76 -20.72 -3.56 -7.30
CA GLY A 76 -21.65 -3.31 -6.20
C GLY A 76 -21.02 -3.24 -4.81
N PHE A 77 -19.70 -3.07 -4.71
CA PHE A 77 -19.06 -2.76 -3.43
C PHE A 77 -19.37 -1.31 -3.02
N SER A 78 -19.35 -1.05 -1.72
CA SER A 78 -19.53 0.30 -1.18
C SER A 78 -18.35 1.21 -1.50
N GLU A 79 -18.64 2.50 -1.59
CA GLU A 79 -17.64 3.56 -1.76
C GLU A 79 -16.51 3.45 -0.74
N ASP A 80 -16.84 3.26 0.54
CA ASP A 80 -15.87 3.13 1.63
C ASP A 80 -14.88 1.97 1.43
N ALA A 81 -15.30 0.88 0.80
CA ALA A 81 -14.45 -0.27 0.51
C ALA A 81 -13.61 -0.02 -0.76
N ALA A 82 -14.22 0.56 -1.79
CA ALA A 82 -13.55 0.85 -3.06
C ALA A 82 -12.44 1.89 -2.90
N GLN A 83 -12.59 2.85 -2.00
CA GLN A 83 -11.59 3.90 -1.79
C GLN A 83 -10.25 3.39 -1.24
N PHE A 84 -10.20 2.22 -0.59
CA PHE A 84 -8.92 1.58 -0.25
C PHE A 84 -8.07 1.31 -1.50
N ALA A 85 -8.69 0.89 -2.61
CA ALA A 85 -7.97 0.75 -3.86
C ALA A 85 -7.53 2.12 -4.42
N ARG A 86 -8.42 3.12 -4.39
CA ARG A 86 -8.15 4.46 -4.94
C ARG A 86 -7.02 5.21 -4.23
N ASN A 87 -6.94 5.11 -2.90
CA ASN A 87 -6.23 6.09 -2.07
C ASN A 87 -5.00 5.53 -1.31
N HIS A 88 -4.52 4.34 -1.65
CA HIS A 88 -3.39 3.71 -0.93
C HIS A 88 -2.01 3.96 -1.56
N THR A 89 -1.91 4.69 -2.67
CA THR A 89 -0.62 4.86 -3.37
C THR A 89 0.27 5.89 -2.66
N GLY A 90 1.56 5.55 -2.55
CA GLY A 90 2.55 6.44 -1.95
C GLY A 90 2.24 6.77 -0.49
N VAL A 91 2.40 8.03 -0.12
CA VAL A 91 2.06 8.54 1.23
C VAL A 91 0.80 9.40 1.18
N GLY A 92 -0.08 9.08 0.23
CA GLY A 92 -1.14 9.95 -0.27
C GLY A 92 -0.61 10.76 -1.45
N LEU A 93 -1.39 10.82 -2.53
CA LEU A 93 -1.01 11.53 -3.75
C LEU A 93 -1.94 12.73 -3.95
N THR A 94 -1.39 13.95 -3.90
CA THR A 94 -2.19 15.17 -4.08
C THR A 94 -2.41 15.49 -5.56
N ARG A 95 -3.45 16.28 -5.84
CA ARG A 95 -3.73 16.82 -7.17
C ARG A 95 -2.52 17.53 -7.77
N GLU A 96 -1.80 18.31 -6.96
CA GLU A 96 -0.61 19.05 -7.41
C GLU A 96 0.50 18.09 -7.81
N GLN A 97 0.70 17.00 -7.06
CA GLN A 97 1.68 15.97 -7.40
C GLN A 97 1.30 15.24 -8.70
N VAL A 98 0.02 14.94 -8.91
CA VAL A 98 -0.48 14.36 -10.17
C VAL A 98 -0.11 15.24 -11.36
N ILE A 99 -0.35 16.54 -11.27
CA ILE A 99 -0.04 17.51 -12.32
C ILE A 99 1.47 17.67 -12.49
N ALA A 100 2.20 17.91 -11.40
CA ALA A 100 3.64 18.21 -11.44
C ALA A 100 4.48 17.03 -11.93
N GLN A 101 4.07 15.81 -11.61
CA GLN A 101 4.74 14.58 -12.06
C GLN A 101 4.18 14.04 -13.38
N ASN A 102 3.19 14.73 -13.97
CA ASN A 102 2.51 14.32 -15.20
C ASN A 102 2.04 12.85 -15.15
N LEU A 103 1.41 12.46 -14.04
CA LEU A 103 0.93 11.10 -13.85
C LEU A 103 -0.25 10.83 -14.78
N SER A 104 -0.40 9.59 -15.22
CA SER A 104 -1.52 9.13 -16.06
C SER A 104 -2.84 8.99 -15.27
N LEU A 105 -3.09 9.89 -14.33
CA LEU A 105 -4.30 9.96 -13.51
C LEU A 105 -5.07 11.26 -13.79
N PRO A 106 -6.40 11.27 -13.64
CA PRO A 106 -7.15 12.51 -13.50
C PRO A 106 -6.54 13.38 -12.38
N ALA A 107 -6.44 14.69 -12.62
CA ALA A 107 -5.90 15.62 -11.64
C ALA A 107 -6.86 15.75 -10.45
N GLU A 108 -6.69 14.93 -9.43
CA GLU A 108 -7.50 14.86 -8.21
C GLU A 108 -6.63 14.47 -7.03
N ASP A 109 -7.16 14.60 -5.81
CA ASP A 109 -6.53 14.04 -4.62
C ASP A 109 -6.86 12.56 -4.49
N TYR A 110 -5.81 11.75 -4.29
CA TYR A 110 -5.84 10.32 -4.02
C TYR A 110 -5.19 10.07 -2.65
N ILE A 111 -5.78 10.68 -1.63
CA ILE A 111 -5.31 10.66 -0.24
C ILE A 111 -6.29 9.85 0.63
N PRO A 112 -5.81 9.12 1.66
CA PRO A 112 -6.69 8.44 2.60
C PRO A 112 -7.75 9.37 3.20
N GLN A 113 -9.01 8.94 3.18
CA GLN A 113 -10.13 9.70 3.77
C GLN A 113 -10.45 9.27 5.21
N THR A 114 -9.99 8.08 5.61
CA THR A 114 -10.18 7.53 6.95
C THR A 114 -8.85 7.06 7.56
N VAL A 115 -8.83 6.85 8.87
CA VAL A 115 -7.64 6.34 9.58
C VAL A 115 -7.32 4.90 9.15
N GLU A 116 -8.32 4.09 8.82
CA GLU A 116 -8.17 2.74 8.30
C GLU A 116 -7.51 2.75 6.92
N GLN A 117 -7.93 3.65 6.01
CA GLN A 117 -7.26 3.82 4.71
C GLN A 117 -5.80 4.22 4.90
N GLU A 118 -5.50 5.11 5.85
CA GLU A 118 -4.13 5.53 6.14
C GLU A 118 -3.28 4.40 6.74
N ILE A 119 -3.87 3.57 7.61
CA ILE A 119 -3.22 2.36 8.16
C ILE A 119 -2.88 1.37 7.04
N VAL A 120 -3.82 1.07 6.15
CA VAL A 120 -3.58 0.14 5.03
C VAL A 120 -2.52 0.70 4.08
N MET A 121 -2.59 2.00 3.77
CA MET A 121 -1.58 2.68 2.97
C MET A 121 -0.18 2.55 3.59
N VAL A 122 -0.05 2.78 4.91
CA VAL A 122 1.23 2.66 5.63
C VAL A 122 1.72 1.20 5.66
N ALA A 123 0.85 0.25 5.97
CA ALA A 123 1.20 -1.17 6.03
C ALA A 123 1.71 -1.70 4.68
N ASP A 124 1.12 -1.27 3.57
CA ASP A 124 1.59 -1.61 2.22
C ASP A 124 3.04 -1.16 1.99
N LYS A 125 3.50 -0.08 2.65
CA LYS A 125 4.84 0.49 2.37
C LYS A 125 5.98 -0.30 2.96
N TYR A 126 5.67 -1.21 3.87
CA TYR A 126 6.60 -2.21 4.36
C TYR A 126 6.70 -3.43 3.45
N ASN A 127 5.96 -3.50 2.33
CA ASN A 127 5.95 -4.65 1.43
C ASN A 127 6.44 -4.27 0.03
N SER A 128 7.38 -5.03 -0.51
CA SER A 128 7.81 -4.87 -1.90
C SER A 128 6.82 -5.54 -2.85
N LYS A 129 6.70 -4.98 -4.05
CA LYS A 129 5.99 -5.63 -5.18
C LYS A 129 6.94 -6.53 -6.01
N SER A 130 8.10 -6.91 -5.46
CA SER A 130 9.06 -7.77 -6.17
C SER A 130 8.65 -9.23 -6.16
N ILE A 131 9.22 -10.03 -7.04
CA ILE A 131 9.02 -11.49 -7.08
C ILE A 131 10.38 -12.16 -6.91
N PRO A 132 10.66 -12.86 -5.79
CA PRO A 132 9.79 -13.00 -4.61
C PRO A 132 9.62 -11.69 -3.82
N PRO A 133 8.52 -11.53 -3.05
CA PRO A 133 8.28 -10.35 -2.24
C PRO A 133 9.26 -10.28 -1.06
N ARG A 134 9.48 -9.07 -0.56
CA ARG A 134 10.39 -8.75 0.54
C ARG A 134 9.75 -7.69 1.43
N PHE A 135 10.09 -7.70 2.70
CA PHE A 135 9.79 -6.57 3.56
C PHE A 135 10.75 -5.41 3.30
N LEU A 136 10.26 -4.18 3.45
CA LEU A 136 11.05 -2.95 3.40
C LEU A 136 11.20 -2.42 4.83
N THR A 137 12.37 -1.87 5.16
CA THR A 137 12.55 -1.07 6.38
C THR A 137 11.99 0.34 6.22
N VAL A 138 11.85 1.08 7.33
CA VAL A 138 11.51 2.51 7.31
C VAL A 138 12.46 3.29 6.39
N ASP A 139 13.76 3.04 6.51
CA ASP A 139 14.79 3.71 5.71
C ASP A 139 14.73 3.33 4.22
N SER A 140 14.50 2.05 3.91
CA SER A 140 14.31 1.57 2.53
C SER A 140 13.13 2.26 1.86
N TYR A 141 11.99 2.34 2.55
CA TYR A 141 10.84 3.04 1.98
C TYR A 141 11.05 4.56 1.93
N ARG A 142 11.72 5.18 2.92
CA ARG A 142 12.07 6.62 2.88
C ARG A 142 12.86 6.94 1.61
N ARG A 143 13.90 6.16 1.29
CA ARG A 143 14.70 6.32 0.06
C ARG A 143 13.86 6.16 -1.20
N LYS A 144 12.87 5.25 -1.18
CA LYS A 144 11.94 5.06 -2.30
C LYS A 144 11.00 6.25 -2.45
N ALA A 145 10.44 6.76 -1.36
CA ALA A 145 9.54 7.91 -1.35
C ALA A 145 10.24 9.19 -1.84
N ALA A 146 11.50 9.42 -1.46
CA ALA A 146 12.30 10.57 -1.88
C ALA A 146 12.47 10.68 -3.41
N ARG A 147 12.40 9.56 -4.16
CA ARG A 147 12.45 9.56 -5.63
C ARG A 147 11.26 10.30 -6.26
N PHE A 148 10.18 10.46 -5.52
CA PHE A 148 8.96 11.16 -5.93
C PHE A 148 8.81 12.52 -5.22
N GLY A 149 9.88 13.03 -4.60
CA GLY A 149 9.93 14.31 -3.88
C GLY A 149 10.31 14.16 -2.41
N GLU A 150 11.10 15.09 -1.90
CA GLU A 150 11.56 15.09 -0.50
C GLU A 150 10.38 15.20 0.49
N ASP A 151 9.32 15.90 0.09
CA ASP A 151 8.10 15.99 0.90
C ASP A 151 7.45 14.62 1.15
N ASN A 152 7.59 13.66 0.22
CA ASN A 152 7.09 12.31 0.43
C ASN A 152 7.94 11.54 1.45
N ALA A 153 9.25 11.77 1.48
CA ALA A 153 10.13 11.20 2.51
C ALA A 153 9.82 11.79 3.89
N ASN A 154 9.60 13.11 3.97
CA ASN A 154 9.19 13.77 5.21
C ASN A 154 7.83 13.29 5.70
N ARG A 155 6.85 13.17 4.79
CA ARG A 155 5.52 12.64 5.11
C ARG A 155 5.57 11.19 5.57
N TRP A 156 6.41 10.36 4.96
CA TRP A 156 6.66 9.00 5.44
C TRP A 156 7.16 8.98 6.88
N MET A 157 8.15 9.82 7.23
CA MET A 157 8.65 9.88 8.60
C MET A 157 7.59 10.36 9.60
N GLN A 158 6.68 11.26 9.20
CA GLN A 158 5.54 11.65 10.02
C GLN A 158 4.56 10.49 10.24
N LEU A 159 4.33 9.66 9.22
CA LEU A 159 3.51 8.44 9.33
C LEU A 159 4.15 7.43 10.27
N VAL A 160 5.46 7.19 10.15
CA VAL A 160 6.21 6.31 11.07
C VAL A 160 6.15 6.83 12.51
N ALA A 161 6.32 8.14 12.72
CA ALA A 161 6.17 8.72 14.06
C ALA A 161 4.74 8.55 14.62
N LYS A 162 3.72 8.59 13.76
CA LYS A 162 2.32 8.40 14.15
C LYS A 162 1.98 6.95 14.46
N TYR A 163 2.38 6.00 13.61
CA TYR A 163 1.95 4.60 13.69
C TYR A 163 2.95 3.66 14.34
N GLY A 164 4.19 4.11 14.51
CA GLY A 164 5.30 3.29 14.98
C GLY A 164 5.99 2.53 13.86
N GLU A 165 7.14 1.95 14.21
CA GLU A 165 7.94 1.09 13.34
C GLU A 165 7.74 -0.38 13.74
N PRO A 166 7.25 -1.24 12.84
CA PRO A 166 7.18 -2.67 13.09
C PRO A 166 8.56 -3.31 13.11
N ASP A 167 8.72 -4.36 13.92
CA ASP A 167 9.89 -5.22 13.83
C ASP A 167 9.87 -6.03 12.52
N ILE A 168 10.49 -5.44 11.50
CA ILE A 168 10.60 -5.99 10.16
C ILE A 168 11.39 -7.29 10.14
N ALA A 169 12.40 -7.45 10.99
CA ALA A 169 13.17 -8.68 11.06
C ALA A 169 12.31 -9.82 11.63
N GLY A 170 11.60 -9.58 12.72
CA GLY A 170 10.67 -10.55 13.29
C GLY A 170 9.53 -10.92 12.34
N LEU A 171 8.97 -9.95 11.60
CA LEU A 171 7.96 -10.23 10.58
C LEU A 171 8.53 -11.07 9.43
N ALA A 172 9.74 -10.76 8.97
CA ALA A 172 10.41 -11.52 7.93
C ALA A 172 10.66 -12.98 8.33
N GLU A 173 11.03 -13.24 9.59
CA GLU A 173 11.17 -14.59 10.13
C GLU A 173 9.84 -15.35 10.14
N ILE A 174 8.76 -14.73 10.65
CA ILE A 174 7.43 -15.36 10.74
C ILE A 174 6.88 -15.73 9.36
N PHE A 175 7.02 -14.83 8.39
CA PHE A 175 6.49 -15.04 7.04
C PHE A 175 7.49 -15.71 6.08
N ASN A 176 8.68 -16.08 6.56
CA ASN A 176 9.77 -16.66 5.76
C ASN A 176 10.09 -15.80 4.52
N MET A 177 10.21 -14.49 4.72
CA MET A 177 10.47 -13.49 3.69
C MET A 177 11.85 -12.86 3.89
N ARG A 178 12.39 -12.23 2.84
CA ARG A 178 13.64 -11.45 2.93
C ARG A 178 13.33 -10.01 3.33
N VAL A 179 14.33 -9.32 3.86
CA VAL A 179 14.31 -7.87 4.12
C VAL A 179 15.16 -7.14 3.09
N ASP A 180 14.66 -6.02 2.59
CA ASP A 180 15.42 -5.04 1.81
C ASP A 180 15.89 -3.92 2.75
N ALA A 181 17.19 -3.92 3.06
CA ALA A 181 17.81 -3.00 4.01
C ALA A 181 18.22 -1.66 3.37
#